data_AF-A0A2Y8ZXF7-F1
#
_entry.id   AF-A0A2Y8ZXF7-F1
#
_cell.length_a   1.000
_cell.length_b   1.000
_cell.length_c   1.000
_cell.angle_alpha   90.00
_cell.angle_beta   90.00
_cell.angle_gamma   90.00
#
_symmetry.space_group_name_H-M   'P 1'
#
loop_
_entity.id
_entity.type
_entity.pdbx_description
1 polymer ?
#
loop_
_entity_poly.entity_id
_entity_poly.type
_entity_poly.pdbx_seq_one_letter_code
_entity_poly.pdbx_strand_id
1 'polypeptide(L)'
;MSTIDLALPLDRLTAVGLDDLNSRAARLTRVDRKYLLPLDDVATLLADLPVAVAALEIDGRRTFGYESEYLDTPELNSFALTARRRRRRYKVRTRTYLDTGESWLEVKTRGPRGTSVKVRRQRGSGAASRLTSAERYFVADTLRDAGVDPAPVPSLAPVLLTRYRRATLHLPDDDARATIDTNLAWTDADGHHRDAPDIAVVETKTASTASAVDRLLWAHGHRPTAVSKFATGLALLHPDLPANRWHRTVRRLDDAHRPH
;
A
#
# COMPACT_ATOMS: atom_id res chain seq x y z
N MET A 1 -18.23 -14.24 12.66
CA MET A 1 -18.12 -13.72 11.28
C MET A 1 -17.06 -14.55 10.57
N SER A 2 -17.41 -15.15 9.44
CA SER A 2 -16.47 -16.00 8.69
C SER A 2 -15.52 -15.11 7.91
N THR A 3 -14.21 -15.23 8.14
CA THR A 3 -13.21 -14.59 7.29
C THR A 3 -13.41 -15.09 5.86
N ILE A 4 -13.74 -14.19 4.92
CA ILE A 4 -13.83 -14.58 3.51
C ILE A 4 -12.41 -14.91 3.03
N ASP A 5 -12.22 -16.17 2.62
CA ASP A 5 -11.01 -16.57 1.93
C ASP A 5 -11.10 -16.13 0.47
N LEU A 6 -10.35 -15.07 0.13
CA LEU A 6 -10.27 -14.58 -1.24
C LEU A 6 -9.62 -15.60 -2.20
N ALA A 7 -9.01 -16.69 -1.73
CA ALA A 7 -8.48 -17.72 -2.61
C ALA A 7 -9.57 -18.26 -3.56
N LEU A 8 -10.73 -18.64 -3.04
CA LEU A 8 -11.80 -19.26 -3.85
C LEU A 8 -12.31 -18.36 -4.98
N PRO A 9 -12.66 -17.07 -4.76
CA PRO A 9 -13.07 -16.19 -5.85
C PRO A 9 -11.92 -15.84 -6.81
N LEU A 10 -10.65 -15.92 -6.37
CA LEU A 10 -9.51 -15.68 -7.23
C LEU A 10 -9.22 -16.87 -8.14
N ASP A 11 -9.42 -18.11 -7.69
CA ASP A 11 -9.09 -19.35 -8.43
C ASP A 11 -9.83 -19.47 -9.77
N ARG A 12 -10.99 -18.83 -9.89
CA ARG A 12 -11.77 -18.78 -11.15
C ARG A 12 -11.11 -17.92 -12.25
N LEU A 13 -10.18 -17.04 -11.89
CA LEU A 13 -9.51 -16.15 -12.83
C LEU A 13 -8.36 -16.87 -13.53
N THR A 14 -8.02 -16.47 -14.75
CA THR A 14 -6.82 -16.97 -15.42
C THR A 14 -5.57 -16.54 -14.64
N ALA A 15 -4.54 -17.40 -14.57
CA ALA A 15 -3.28 -17.07 -13.93
C ALA A 15 -2.39 -16.18 -14.82
N VAL A 16 -1.57 -15.32 -14.20
CA VAL A 16 -0.47 -14.62 -14.86
C VAL A 16 0.78 -14.67 -13.98
N GLY A 17 1.94 -14.96 -14.58
CA GLY A 17 3.21 -15.00 -13.86
C GLY A 17 3.77 -13.61 -13.52
N LEU A 18 4.70 -13.55 -12.56
CA LEU A 18 5.29 -12.28 -12.11
C LEU A 18 6.07 -11.55 -13.21
N ASP A 19 6.83 -12.29 -14.03
CA ASP A 19 7.63 -11.72 -15.12
C ASP A 19 6.76 -11.12 -16.23
N ASP A 20 5.71 -11.84 -16.63
CA ASP A 20 4.70 -11.34 -17.58
C ASP A 20 3.99 -10.10 -17.04
N LEU A 21 3.62 -10.14 -15.76
CA LEU A 21 3.02 -8.99 -15.11
C LEU A 21 3.99 -7.80 -15.22
N ASN A 22 5.27 -7.96 -14.82
CA ASN A 22 6.30 -6.92 -14.75
C ASN A 22 6.71 -6.33 -16.09
N SER A 23 6.91 -7.15 -17.11
CA SER A 23 7.27 -6.69 -18.47
C SER A 23 6.22 -5.72 -19.04
N ARG A 24 4.94 -6.00 -18.79
CA ARG A 24 3.80 -5.16 -19.21
C ARG A 24 3.71 -3.84 -18.42
N ALA A 25 4.30 -3.78 -17.22
CA ALA A 25 4.08 -2.64 -16.34
C ALA A 25 5.09 -1.49 -16.43
N ALA A 26 6.10 -1.57 -17.29
CA ALA A 26 7.27 -0.69 -17.17
C ALA A 26 7.09 0.76 -17.69
N ARG A 27 6.01 1.11 -18.41
CA ARG A 27 6.08 2.25 -19.37
C ARG A 27 5.09 3.40 -19.25
N LEU A 28 4.40 3.63 -18.11
CA LEU A 28 3.43 4.73 -18.05
C LEU A 28 3.48 5.55 -16.75
N THR A 29 3.27 6.86 -16.90
CA THR A 29 2.86 7.73 -15.78
C THR A 29 1.45 7.31 -15.39
N ARG A 30 1.29 6.81 -14.17
CA ARG A 30 0.06 6.18 -13.71
C ARG A 30 -0.72 7.04 -12.72
N VAL A 31 -2.04 6.91 -12.77
CA VAL A 31 -2.96 7.42 -11.77
C VAL A 31 -3.32 6.28 -10.83
N ASP A 32 -3.00 6.47 -9.54
CA ASP A 32 -3.40 5.54 -8.48
C ASP A 32 -4.77 5.98 -7.94
N ARG A 33 -5.79 5.11 -8.02
CA ARG A 33 -7.05 5.29 -7.29
C ARG A 33 -7.13 4.23 -6.20
N LYS A 34 -7.62 4.61 -5.03
CA LYS A 34 -7.72 3.72 -3.88
C LYS A 34 -9.11 3.73 -3.30
N TYR A 35 -9.56 2.58 -2.88
CA TYR A 35 -10.89 2.34 -2.36
C TYR A 35 -10.78 1.61 -1.03
N LEU A 36 -11.77 1.82 -0.17
CA LEU A 36 -11.92 1.11 1.09
C LEU A 36 -13.26 0.38 1.02
N LEU A 37 -13.23 -0.95 1.09
CA LEU A 37 -14.39 -1.82 0.90
C LEU A 37 -14.56 -2.74 2.10
N PRO A 38 -15.79 -3.01 2.57
CA PRO A 38 -16.11 -4.23 3.30
C PRO A 38 -15.63 -5.47 2.55
N LEU A 39 -15.24 -6.52 3.28
CA LEU A 39 -14.70 -7.73 2.67
C LEU A 39 -15.75 -8.46 1.81
N ASP A 40 -17.03 -8.42 2.20
CA ASP A 40 -18.14 -8.99 1.43
C ASP A 40 -18.28 -8.33 0.04
N ASP A 41 -18.12 -7.00 -0.02
CA ASP A 41 -18.17 -6.25 -1.28
C ASP A 41 -16.99 -6.59 -2.21
N VAL A 42 -15.87 -7.06 -1.65
CA VAL A 42 -14.74 -7.57 -2.46
C VAL A 42 -15.12 -8.88 -3.14
N ALA A 43 -15.85 -9.78 -2.47
CA ALA A 43 -16.29 -11.02 -3.09
C ALA A 43 -17.25 -10.74 -4.26
N THR A 44 -18.21 -9.83 -4.07
CA THR A 44 -19.10 -9.36 -5.14
C THR A 44 -18.31 -8.72 -6.29
N LEU A 45 -17.38 -7.81 -6.00
CA LEU A 45 -16.50 -7.23 -7.02
C LEU A 45 -15.75 -8.30 -7.80
N LEU A 46 -15.16 -9.28 -7.08
CA LEU A 46 -14.41 -10.35 -7.70
C LEU A 46 -15.28 -11.21 -8.57
N ALA A 47 -16.56 -11.43 -8.24
CA ALA A 47 -17.54 -12.21 -8.99
C ALA A 47 -17.95 -11.57 -10.33
N ASP A 48 -17.97 -10.23 -10.38
CA ASP A 48 -18.39 -9.44 -11.54
C ASP A 48 -17.23 -9.02 -12.46
N LEU A 49 -16.00 -9.41 -12.14
CA LEU A 49 -14.84 -9.11 -13.00
C LEU A 49 -15.01 -9.68 -14.42
N PRO A 50 -14.59 -8.94 -15.46
CA PRO A 50 -14.55 -9.45 -16.83
C PRO A 50 -13.66 -10.70 -16.94
N VAL A 51 -14.03 -11.62 -17.84
CA VAL A 51 -13.33 -12.89 -18.08
C VAL A 51 -11.84 -12.70 -18.44
N ALA A 52 -11.49 -11.57 -19.06
CA ALA A 52 -10.11 -11.27 -19.44
C ALA A 52 -9.20 -10.91 -18.25
N VAL A 53 -9.74 -10.63 -17.06
CA VAL A 53 -8.95 -10.29 -15.88
C VAL A 53 -8.19 -11.53 -15.37
N ALA A 54 -6.88 -11.37 -15.16
CA ALA A 54 -6.02 -12.44 -14.67
C ALA A 54 -5.49 -12.14 -13.26
N ALA A 55 -5.32 -13.17 -12.44
CA ALA A 55 -4.72 -13.08 -11.11
C ALA A 55 -3.24 -13.46 -11.15
N LEU A 56 -2.40 -12.70 -10.46
CA LEU A 56 -1.01 -13.07 -10.24
C LEU A 56 -0.94 -14.39 -9.49
N GLU A 57 -0.20 -15.35 -10.05
CA GLU A 57 0.09 -16.62 -9.42
C GLU A 57 1.59 -16.88 -9.38
N ILE A 58 2.08 -17.33 -8.22
CA ILE A 58 3.47 -17.74 -8.00
C ILE A 58 3.41 -18.99 -7.14
N ASP A 59 4.01 -20.09 -7.61
CA ASP A 59 4.04 -21.38 -6.92
C ASP A 59 2.65 -21.86 -6.45
N GLY A 60 1.63 -21.68 -7.31
CA GLY A 60 0.24 -22.05 -7.04
C GLY A 60 -0.49 -21.15 -6.02
N ARG A 61 0.13 -20.04 -5.57
CA ARG A 61 -0.48 -19.10 -4.63
C ARG A 61 -0.90 -17.81 -5.33
N ARG A 62 -2.05 -17.25 -4.93
CA ARG A 62 -2.61 -16.00 -5.48
C ARG A 62 -2.72 -14.85 -4.46
N THR A 63 -2.47 -15.13 -3.19
CA THR A 63 -2.39 -14.14 -2.13
C THR A 63 -1.07 -14.25 -1.40
N PHE A 64 -0.43 -13.11 -1.13
CA PHE A 64 0.93 -13.06 -0.58
C PHE A 64 0.99 -12.16 0.66
N GLY A 65 1.77 -12.55 1.65
CA GLY A 65 1.98 -11.80 2.88
C GLY A 65 2.98 -10.67 2.69
N TYR A 66 2.62 -9.49 3.18
CA TYR A 66 3.48 -8.32 3.18
C TYR A 66 3.63 -7.77 4.58
N GLU A 67 4.84 -7.35 4.87
CA GLU A 67 5.19 -6.56 6.04
C GLU A 67 5.89 -5.28 5.58
N SER A 68 5.61 -4.15 6.21
CA SER A 68 6.35 -2.92 5.95
C SER A 68 6.52 -2.13 7.24
N GLU A 69 7.77 -1.86 7.63
CA GLU A 69 8.08 -0.91 8.70
C GLU A 69 8.32 0.45 8.07
N TYR A 70 7.52 1.44 8.44
CA TYR A 70 7.75 2.82 8.05
C TYR A 70 8.70 3.49 9.03
N LEU A 71 9.64 4.25 8.49
CA LEU A 71 10.61 5.01 9.26
C LEU A 71 10.29 6.50 9.18
N ASP A 72 10.36 7.16 10.32
CA ASP A 72 10.21 8.62 10.45
C ASP A 72 11.12 9.13 11.59
N THR A 73 11.17 10.45 11.78
CA THR A 73 11.80 11.03 12.97
C THR A 73 10.89 10.87 14.19
N PRO A 74 11.41 11.03 15.42
CA PRO A 74 10.58 11.03 16.63
C PRO A 74 9.41 12.02 16.57
N GLU A 75 9.59 13.16 15.89
CA GLU A 75 8.58 14.20 15.70
C GLU A 75 7.65 13.93 14.49
N LEU A 76 7.74 12.75 13.87
CA LEU A 76 6.92 12.31 12.74
C LEU A 76 6.93 13.29 11.54
N ASN A 77 8.11 13.75 11.17
CA ASN A 77 8.29 14.77 10.12
C ASN A 77 7.63 14.36 8.78
N SER A 78 7.91 13.15 8.27
CA SER A 78 7.39 12.69 6.97
C SER A 78 5.87 12.49 6.99
N PHE A 79 5.32 12.05 8.13
CA PHE A 79 3.88 12.04 8.39
C PHE A 79 3.30 13.46 8.29
N ALA A 80 3.85 14.44 9.03
CA ALA A 80 3.37 15.81 9.03
C ALA A 80 3.42 16.45 7.64
N LEU A 81 4.51 16.24 6.89
CA LEU A 81 4.63 16.67 5.49
C LEU A 81 3.55 16.03 4.60
N THR A 82 3.25 14.75 4.81
CA THR A 82 2.22 14.01 4.07
C THR A 82 0.81 14.51 4.43
N ALA A 83 0.54 14.74 5.71
CA ALA A 83 -0.74 15.20 6.24
C ALA A 83 -1.09 16.60 5.71
N ARG A 84 -0.08 17.48 5.63
CA ARG A 84 -0.19 18.86 5.14
C ARG A 84 0.00 18.98 3.61
N ARG A 85 0.08 17.86 2.90
CA ARG A 85 0.26 17.78 1.43
C ARG A 85 1.46 18.59 0.90
N ARG A 86 2.52 18.74 1.69
CA ARG A 86 3.70 19.54 1.31
C ARG A 86 4.36 18.98 0.06
N ARG A 87 4.82 19.87 -0.84
CA ARG A 87 5.41 19.50 -2.14
C ARG A 87 6.57 18.50 -1.97
N ARG A 88 7.48 18.79 -1.05
CA ARG A 88 8.68 18.01 -0.72
C ARG A 88 8.42 16.99 0.39
N ARG A 89 7.40 16.14 0.20
CA ARG A 89 7.08 15.05 1.13
C ARG A 89 7.71 13.74 0.66
N TYR A 90 8.06 12.91 1.63
CA TYR A 90 8.67 11.61 1.39
C TYR A 90 8.07 10.55 2.32
N LYS A 91 8.39 9.28 2.05
CA LYS A 91 8.14 8.14 2.94
C LYS A 91 9.33 7.21 2.80
N VAL A 92 9.84 6.71 3.93
CA VAL A 92 10.87 5.68 3.96
C VAL A 92 10.28 4.44 4.61
N ARG A 93 10.53 3.27 4.02
CA ARG A 93 10.09 2.00 4.63
C ARG A 93 11.02 0.86 4.28
N THR A 94 11.17 -0.09 5.18
CA THR A 94 11.56 -1.46 4.82
C THR A 94 10.29 -2.23 4.46
N ARG A 95 10.40 -3.17 3.53
CA ARG A 95 9.30 -4.03 3.11
C ARG A 95 9.81 -5.44 2.95
N THR A 96 9.14 -6.38 3.61
CA THR A 96 9.45 -7.80 3.50
C THR A 96 8.27 -8.52 2.86
N TYR A 97 8.56 -9.33 1.85
CA TYR A 97 7.64 -10.27 1.23
C TYR A 97 7.70 -11.55 2.04
N LEU A 98 6.66 -11.85 2.81
CA LEU A 98 6.72 -12.88 3.86
C LEU A 98 6.86 -14.29 3.29
N ASP A 99 6.32 -14.54 2.09
CA ASP A 99 6.40 -15.84 1.44
C ASP A 99 7.80 -16.17 0.90
N THR A 100 8.61 -15.16 0.55
CA THR A 100 9.96 -15.36 -0.02
C THR A 100 11.08 -14.92 0.94
N GLY A 101 10.77 -14.17 1.99
CA GLY A 101 11.73 -13.53 2.87
C GLY A 101 12.49 -12.36 2.23
N GLU A 102 12.21 -12.02 0.96
CA GLU A 102 12.87 -10.89 0.31
C GLU A 102 12.54 -9.58 1.01
N SER A 103 13.56 -8.77 1.28
CA SER A 103 13.41 -7.48 1.94
C SER A 103 14.01 -6.34 1.14
N TRP A 104 13.33 -5.20 1.14
CA TRP A 104 13.67 -4.03 0.35
C TRP A 104 13.54 -2.76 1.17
N LEU A 105 14.55 -1.90 1.12
CA LEU A 105 14.46 -0.52 1.60
C LEU A 105 13.91 0.33 0.45
N GLU A 106 12.77 0.98 0.68
CA GLU A 106 12.08 1.80 -0.31
C GLU A 106 11.95 3.25 0.15
N VAL A 107 12.28 4.18 -0.74
CA VAL A 107 12.06 5.61 -0.56
C VAL A 107 11.07 6.09 -1.61
N LYS A 108 9.96 6.68 -1.16
CA LYS A 108 8.93 7.26 -2.04
C LYS A 108 8.92 8.78 -1.88
N THR A 109 9.18 9.50 -2.97
CA THR A 109 9.17 10.97 -3.03
C THR A 109 8.17 11.47 -4.06
N ARG A 110 7.98 12.80 -4.12
CA ARG A 110 7.25 13.46 -5.20
C ARG A 110 8.22 13.97 -6.24
N GLY A 111 8.02 13.54 -7.48
CA GLY A 111 8.75 14.02 -8.64
C GLY A 111 8.15 15.30 -9.23
N PRO A 112 8.75 15.80 -10.32
CA PRO A 112 8.22 16.93 -11.09
C PRO A 112 6.76 16.70 -11.52
N ARG A 113 5.99 17.78 -11.65
CA ARG A 113 4.59 17.75 -12.09
C ARG A 113 3.67 16.85 -11.24
N GLY A 114 4.05 16.62 -9.97
CA GLY A 114 3.21 15.90 -9.00
C GLY A 114 3.29 14.38 -9.08
N THR A 115 4.14 13.83 -9.95
CA THR A 115 4.40 12.39 -10.07
C THR A 115 4.97 11.82 -8.77
N SER A 116 4.89 10.50 -8.59
CA SER A 116 5.55 9.82 -7.47
C SER A 116 6.73 9.03 -7.99
N VAL A 117 7.89 9.19 -7.35
CA VAL A 117 9.09 8.41 -7.66
C VAL A 117 9.31 7.43 -6.51
N LYS A 118 9.63 6.17 -6.84
CA LYS A 118 10.01 5.15 -5.87
C LYS A 118 11.37 4.59 -6.25
N VAL A 119 12.35 4.78 -5.39
CA VAL A 119 13.66 4.14 -5.51
C VAL A 119 13.76 3.08 -4.42
N ARG A 120 14.38 1.95 -4.73
CA ARG A 120 14.52 0.85 -3.78
C ARG A 120 15.89 0.22 -3.84
N ARG A 121 16.34 -0.31 -2.71
CA ARG A 121 17.56 -1.08 -2.54
C ARG A 121 17.21 -2.41 -1.87
N GLN A 122 17.74 -3.51 -2.38
CA GLN A 122 17.57 -4.82 -1.74
C GLN A 122 18.33 -4.86 -0.41
N ARG A 123 17.72 -5.47 0.60
CA ARG A 123 18.35 -5.76 1.91
C ARG A 123 18.72 -7.23 1.97
N GLY A 124 19.69 -7.56 2.82
CA GLY A 124 19.96 -8.95 3.18
C GLY A 124 18.76 -9.58 3.91
N SER A 125 18.63 -10.90 3.80
CA SER A 125 17.67 -11.66 4.61
C SER A 125 17.96 -11.45 6.11
N GLY A 126 16.91 -11.32 6.92
CA GLY A 126 17.04 -11.12 8.37
C GLY A 126 17.67 -9.78 8.79
N ALA A 127 17.76 -8.79 7.90
CA ALA A 127 18.33 -7.49 8.23
C ALA A 127 17.54 -6.80 9.37
N ALA A 128 18.27 -6.22 10.33
CA ALA A 128 17.67 -5.53 11.48
C ALA A 128 16.74 -4.38 11.04
N SER A 129 15.75 -4.02 11.88
CA SER A 129 14.81 -2.92 11.60
C SER A 129 15.51 -1.55 11.50
N ARG A 130 16.65 -1.37 12.19
CA ARG A 130 17.45 -0.14 12.11
C ARG A 130 18.22 -0.08 10.79
N LEU A 131 18.31 1.13 10.22
CA LEU A 131 19.12 1.37 9.03
C LEU A 131 20.62 1.34 9.35
N THR A 132 21.38 0.64 8.53
CA THR A 132 22.85 0.71 8.47
C THR A 132 23.33 2.06 7.93
N SER A 133 24.61 2.39 8.09
CA SER A 133 25.20 3.61 7.52
C SER A 133 25.05 3.70 6.01
N ALA A 134 25.23 2.57 5.30
CA ALA A 134 25.07 2.52 3.83
C ALA A 134 23.61 2.73 3.39
N GLU A 135 22.65 2.24 4.17
CA GLU A 135 21.22 2.45 3.93
C GLU A 135 20.82 3.90 4.22
N ARG A 136 21.36 4.51 5.27
CA ARG A 136 21.17 5.95 5.53
C ARG A 136 21.73 6.80 4.41
N TYR A 137 22.92 6.46 3.89
CA TYR A 137 23.49 7.14 2.73
C TYR A 137 22.55 7.04 1.52
N PHE A 138 22.07 5.84 1.19
CA PHE A 138 21.10 5.63 0.10
C PHE A 138 19.82 6.46 0.26
N VAL A 139 19.26 6.53 1.47
CA VAL A 139 18.08 7.36 1.75
C VAL A 139 18.39 8.84 1.56
N ALA A 140 19.49 9.33 2.15
CA ALA A 140 19.89 10.74 2.06
C ALA A 140 20.11 11.16 0.60
N ASP A 141 20.80 10.34 -0.18
CA ASP A 141 21.05 10.58 -1.61
C ASP A 141 19.74 10.65 -2.40
N THR A 142 18.86 9.67 -2.21
CA THR A 142 17.53 9.66 -2.85
C THR A 142 16.68 10.89 -2.50
N LEU A 143 16.80 11.40 -1.26
CA LEU A 143 16.11 12.61 -0.84
C LEU A 143 16.70 13.86 -1.51
N ARG A 144 18.03 13.98 -1.60
CA ARG A 144 18.70 15.09 -2.28
C ARG A 144 18.31 15.17 -3.75
N ASP A 145 18.31 14.04 -4.45
CA ASP A 145 17.90 13.95 -5.86
C ASP A 145 16.45 14.40 -6.08
N ALA A 146 15.59 14.15 -5.10
CA ALA A 146 14.20 14.61 -5.12
C ALA A 146 14.02 16.07 -4.64
N GLY A 147 15.11 16.77 -4.31
CA GLY A 147 15.10 18.12 -3.75
C GLY A 147 14.45 18.20 -2.37
N VAL A 148 14.54 17.14 -1.58
CA VAL A 148 14.10 17.05 -0.18
C VAL A 148 15.35 17.18 0.71
N ASP A 149 15.23 17.93 1.81
CA ASP A 149 16.31 18.07 2.78
C ASP A 149 16.60 16.71 3.47
N PRO A 150 17.83 16.18 3.40
CA PRO A 150 18.20 14.91 4.03
C PRO A 150 18.53 15.04 5.53
N ALA A 151 18.50 16.24 6.13
CA ALA A 151 18.79 16.44 7.56
C ALA A 151 18.04 15.48 8.52
N PRO A 152 16.80 15.03 8.25
CA PRO A 152 16.11 14.05 9.11
C PRO A 152 16.68 12.63 9.10
N VAL A 153 17.51 12.26 8.13
CA VAL A 153 17.94 10.86 7.89
C VAL A 153 18.67 10.21 9.08
N PRO A 154 19.58 10.90 9.80
CA PRO A 154 20.23 10.32 10.98
C PRO A 154 19.25 9.93 12.09
N SER A 155 18.13 10.66 12.24
CA SER A 155 17.09 10.41 13.25
C SER A 155 16.01 9.41 12.83
N LEU A 156 16.05 8.89 11.60
CA LEU A 156 15.04 7.92 11.16
C LEU A 156 15.11 6.63 12.00
N ALA A 157 13.95 6.27 12.54
CA ALA A 157 13.69 5.04 13.28
C ALA A 157 12.34 4.44 12.84
N PRO A 158 12.11 3.12 13.01
CA PRO A 158 10.80 2.52 12.80
C PRO A 158 9.74 3.18 13.70
N VAL A 159 8.62 3.60 13.11
CA VAL A 159 7.49 4.23 13.84
C VAL A 159 6.16 3.51 13.63
N LEU A 160 6.05 2.69 12.58
CA LEU A 160 4.82 1.97 12.26
C LEU A 160 5.12 0.70 11.48
N LEU A 161 4.75 -0.45 12.02
CA LEU A 161 4.66 -1.72 11.32
C LEU A 161 3.28 -1.87 10.68
N THR A 162 3.24 -2.30 9.41
CA THR A 162 1.99 -2.67 8.74
C THR A 162 2.08 -4.07 8.18
N ARG A 163 1.08 -4.92 8.45
CA ARG A 163 0.94 -6.25 7.85
C ARG A 163 -0.34 -6.32 7.02
N TYR A 164 -0.33 -7.11 5.95
CA TYR A 164 -1.50 -7.40 5.12
C TYR A 164 -1.24 -8.58 4.18
N ARG A 165 -2.31 -9.16 3.63
CA ARG A 165 -2.24 -10.08 2.49
C ARG A 165 -2.65 -9.34 1.22
N ARG A 166 -2.01 -9.65 0.09
CA ARG A 166 -2.28 -8.99 -1.20
C ARG A 166 -2.59 -10.00 -2.30
N ALA A 167 -3.71 -9.78 -2.97
CA ALA A 167 -3.94 -10.28 -4.33
C ALA A 167 -3.55 -9.20 -5.35
N THR A 168 -3.06 -9.60 -6.51
CA THR A 168 -2.75 -8.69 -7.64
C THR A 168 -3.48 -9.16 -8.88
N LEU A 169 -4.17 -8.26 -9.55
CA LEU A 169 -4.91 -8.50 -10.78
C LEU A 169 -4.24 -7.76 -11.93
N HIS A 170 -4.13 -8.44 -13.08
CA HIS A 170 -3.82 -7.83 -14.36
C HIS A 170 -5.11 -7.52 -15.11
N LEU A 171 -5.23 -6.29 -15.61
CA LEU A 171 -6.36 -5.80 -16.39
C LEU A 171 -5.85 -5.57 -17.83
N PRO A 172 -5.86 -6.60 -18.70
CA PRO A 172 -5.19 -6.52 -19.99
C PRO A 172 -5.78 -5.45 -20.91
N ASP A 173 -7.11 -5.32 -20.94
CA ASP A 173 -7.81 -4.37 -21.82
C ASP A 173 -7.52 -2.89 -21.47
N ASP A 174 -7.09 -2.62 -20.24
CA ASP A 174 -6.84 -1.27 -19.75
C ASP A 174 -5.32 -0.95 -19.61
N ASP A 175 -4.43 -1.89 -19.96
CA ASP A 175 -2.99 -1.87 -19.63
C ASP A 175 -2.74 -1.48 -18.16
N ALA A 176 -3.53 -2.07 -17.28
CA ALA A 176 -3.61 -1.69 -15.88
C ALA A 176 -3.39 -2.87 -14.93
N ARG A 177 -3.27 -2.53 -13.66
CA ARG A 177 -3.27 -3.49 -12.57
C ARG A 177 -4.17 -3.03 -11.44
N ALA A 178 -4.74 -3.98 -10.72
CA ALA A 178 -5.37 -3.74 -9.44
C ALA A 178 -4.67 -4.57 -8.35
N THR A 179 -4.71 -4.09 -7.11
CA THR A 179 -4.30 -4.87 -5.95
C THR A 179 -5.39 -4.81 -4.90
N ILE A 180 -5.62 -5.92 -4.22
CA ILE A 180 -6.58 -6.05 -3.12
C ILE A 180 -5.76 -6.42 -1.89
N ASP A 181 -5.74 -5.53 -0.91
CA ASP A 181 -5.04 -5.75 0.35
C ASP A 181 -6.05 -6.04 1.47
N THR A 182 -5.96 -7.21 2.10
CA THR A 182 -6.82 -7.67 3.21
C THR A 182 -6.00 -7.97 4.46
N ASN A 183 -6.68 -8.29 5.58
CA ASN A 183 -6.07 -8.57 6.87
C ASN A 183 -5.08 -7.46 7.26
N LEU A 184 -5.52 -6.22 7.10
CA LEU A 184 -4.72 -5.04 7.37
C LEU A 184 -4.52 -4.94 8.88
N ALA A 185 -3.27 -4.84 9.30
CA ALA A 185 -2.89 -4.65 10.69
C ALA A 185 -1.83 -3.56 10.82
N TRP A 186 -1.93 -2.78 11.89
CA TRP A 186 -1.02 -1.70 12.23
C TRP A 186 -0.53 -1.86 13.66
N THR A 187 0.77 -1.67 13.87
CA THR A 187 1.38 -1.59 15.20
C THR A 187 2.37 -0.43 15.23
N ASP A 188 2.27 0.48 16.18
CA ASP A 188 3.25 1.56 16.35
C ASP A 188 4.48 1.12 17.15
N ALA A 189 5.39 2.05 17.43
CA ALA A 189 6.61 1.78 18.21
C ALA A 189 6.34 1.54 19.71
N ASP A 190 5.21 2.02 20.23
CA ASP A 190 4.79 1.87 21.63
C ASP A 190 3.98 0.57 21.86
N GLY A 191 3.65 -0.13 20.78
CA GLY A 191 2.91 -1.39 20.80
C GLY A 191 1.39 -1.23 20.68
N HIS A 192 0.87 -0.02 20.47
CA HIS A 192 -0.55 0.14 20.15
C HIS A 192 -0.85 -0.57 18.84
N HIS A 193 -1.99 -1.28 18.81
CA HIS A 193 -2.30 -2.19 17.73
C HIS A 193 -3.75 -2.04 17.26
N ARG A 194 -3.94 -2.12 15.94
CA ARG A 194 -5.26 -2.12 15.30
C ARG A 194 -5.28 -3.08 14.12
N ASP A 195 -6.28 -3.93 14.10
CA ASP A 195 -6.65 -4.77 12.96
C ASP A 195 -7.87 -4.22 12.23
N ALA A 196 -7.96 -4.49 10.94
CA ALA A 196 -9.15 -4.28 10.12
C ALA A 196 -9.41 -5.54 9.27
N PRO A 197 -9.86 -6.65 9.89
CA PRO A 197 -10.06 -7.92 9.20
C PRO A 197 -11.20 -7.87 8.17
N ASP A 198 -12.24 -7.05 8.44
CA ASP A 198 -13.44 -6.96 7.59
C ASP A 198 -13.34 -5.89 6.51
N ILE A 199 -12.16 -5.29 6.32
CA ILE A 199 -11.95 -4.20 5.38
C ILE A 199 -10.79 -4.54 4.43
N ALA A 200 -11.01 -4.29 3.15
CA ALA A 200 -9.99 -4.33 2.12
C ALA A 200 -9.63 -2.93 1.61
N VAL A 201 -8.36 -2.77 1.23
CA VAL A 201 -7.92 -1.64 0.40
C VAL A 201 -7.69 -2.13 -1.01
N VAL A 202 -8.55 -1.68 -1.94
CA VAL A 202 -8.38 -1.91 -3.37
C VAL A 202 -7.65 -0.73 -3.97
N GLU A 203 -6.59 -0.97 -4.74
CA GLU A 203 -5.83 0.06 -5.46
C GLU A 203 -5.76 -0.30 -6.93
N THR A 204 -6.25 0.58 -7.80
CA THR A 204 -6.09 0.48 -9.26
C THR A 204 -4.95 1.40 -9.69
N LYS A 205 -4.16 0.91 -10.66
CA LYS A 205 -3.04 1.62 -11.26
C LYS A 205 -3.24 1.62 -12.76
N THR A 206 -3.78 2.73 -13.25
CA THR A 206 -4.14 2.90 -14.65
C THR A 206 -3.34 4.06 -15.25
N ALA A 207 -3.47 4.27 -16.55
CA ALA A 207 -3.07 5.53 -17.17
C ALA A 207 -4.01 6.68 -16.71
N SER A 208 -4.36 7.61 -17.59
CA SER A 208 -5.34 8.68 -17.25
C SER A 208 -6.77 8.13 -17.07
N THR A 209 -7.18 7.19 -17.93
CA THR A 209 -8.53 6.60 -17.95
C THR A 209 -8.75 5.61 -16.81
N ALA A 210 -9.99 5.51 -16.34
CA ALA A 210 -10.40 4.55 -15.32
C ALA A 210 -10.54 3.14 -15.92
N SER A 211 -10.17 2.10 -15.15
CA SER A 211 -10.23 0.70 -15.60
C SER A 211 -11.62 0.09 -15.48
N ALA A 212 -11.80 -1.14 -16.00
CA ALA A 212 -12.99 -1.95 -15.77
C ALA A 212 -13.27 -2.13 -14.26
N VAL A 213 -12.23 -2.35 -13.45
CA VAL A 213 -12.35 -2.44 -11.98
C VAL A 213 -12.84 -1.13 -11.37
N ASP A 214 -12.31 0.02 -11.82
CA ASP A 214 -12.80 1.33 -11.35
C ASP A 214 -14.29 1.50 -11.67
N ARG A 215 -14.72 1.16 -12.89
CA ARG A 215 -16.12 1.29 -13.33
C ARG A 215 -17.05 0.37 -12.52
N LEU A 216 -16.66 -0.89 -12.28
CA LEU A 216 -17.42 -1.83 -11.45
C LEU A 216 -17.56 -1.33 -10.01
N LEU A 217 -16.45 -0.90 -9.40
CA LEU A 217 -16.47 -0.28 -8.07
C LEU A 217 -17.44 0.90 -8.02
N TRP A 218 -17.51 1.71 -9.08
CA TRP A 218 -18.44 2.83 -9.12
C TRP A 218 -19.90 2.40 -9.27
N ALA A 219 -20.17 1.36 -10.05
CA ALA A 219 -21.50 0.76 -10.18
C ALA A 219 -21.99 0.20 -8.84
N HIS A 220 -21.09 -0.39 -8.04
CA HIS A 220 -21.39 -0.89 -6.68
C HIS A 220 -21.43 0.22 -5.62
N GLY A 221 -21.37 1.50 -6.02
CA GLY A 221 -21.48 2.64 -5.09
C GLY A 221 -20.16 3.02 -4.39
N HIS A 222 -19.06 2.33 -4.63
CA HIS A 222 -17.76 2.71 -4.08
C HIS A 222 -17.14 3.87 -4.86
N ARG A 223 -16.45 4.76 -4.15
CA ARG A 223 -15.73 5.90 -4.75
C ARG A 223 -14.31 5.98 -4.21
N PRO A 224 -13.36 6.53 -4.98
CA PRO A 224 -11.99 6.68 -4.51
C PRO A 224 -11.92 7.46 -3.20
N THR A 225 -11.11 6.99 -2.27
CA THR A 225 -10.85 7.65 -0.99
C THR A 225 -9.35 7.88 -0.79
N ALA A 226 -9.02 8.89 0.01
CA ALA A 226 -7.65 9.08 0.47
C ALA A 226 -7.34 7.99 1.51
N VAL A 227 -6.46 7.06 1.16
CA VAL A 227 -5.93 6.05 2.10
C VAL A 227 -4.43 5.89 1.90
N SER A 228 -3.71 5.81 3.01
CA SER A 228 -2.27 5.54 3.04
C SER A 228 -2.01 4.62 4.22
N LYS A 229 -1.56 3.39 3.98
CA LYS A 229 -1.19 2.45 5.07
C LYS A 229 -0.34 3.10 6.17
N PHE A 230 0.62 3.96 5.81
CA PHE A 230 1.38 4.77 6.77
C PHE A 230 0.51 5.79 7.54
N ALA A 231 0.13 6.88 6.88
CA ALA A 231 -0.49 8.00 7.58
C ALA A 231 -1.92 7.73 8.09
N THR A 232 -2.68 6.85 7.43
CA THR A 232 -3.96 6.37 7.96
C THR A 232 -3.73 5.50 9.19
N GLY A 233 -2.69 4.65 9.21
CA GLY A 233 -2.35 3.84 10.37
C GLY A 233 -1.92 4.67 11.57
N LEU A 234 -0.99 5.62 11.39
CA LEU A 234 -0.59 6.53 12.47
C LEU A 234 -1.78 7.35 13.00
N ALA A 235 -2.64 7.89 12.13
CA ALA A 235 -3.81 8.64 12.57
C ALA A 235 -4.90 7.77 13.23
N LEU A 236 -4.87 6.45 13.01
CA LEU A 236 -5.76 5.49 13.67
C LEU A 236 -5.25 5.13 15.07
N LEU A 237 -3.93 5.03 15.24
CA LEU A 237 -3.28 4.68 16.51
C LEU A 237 -3.09 5.88 17.44
N HIS A 238 -2.95 7.08 16.88
CA HIS A 238 -2.75 8.32 17.62
C HIS A 238 -3.84 9.34 17.23
N PRO A 239 -4.99 9.36 17.93
CA PRO A 239 -6.11 10.25 17.62
C PRO A 239 -5.79 11.76 17.74
N ASP A 240 -4.73 12.11 18.47
CA ASP A 240 -4.18 13.45 18.62
C ASP A 240 -3.46 13.95 17.36
N LEU A 241 -3.04 13.03 16.47
CA LEU A 241 -2.42 13.40 15.21
C LEU A 241 -3.44 13.92 14.18
N PRO A 242 -3.06 14.90 13.35
CA PRO A 242 -3.97 15.44 12.34
C PRO A 242 -4.30 14.41 11.25
N ALA A 243 -5.49 13.83 11.32
CA ALA A 243 -6.03 12.94 10.29
C ALA A 243 -6.29 13.69 8.96
N ASN A 244 -6.58 15.01 9.00
CA ASN A 244 -6.81 15.86 7.83
C ASN A 244 -7.70 15.18 6.77
N ARG A 245 -7.12 14.89 5.60
CA ARG A 245 -7.80 14.25 4.47
C ARG A 245 -8.21 12.79 4.69
N TRP A 246 -7.69 12.15 5.74
CA TRP A 246 -7.98 10.76 6.09
C TRP A 246 -9.09 10.63 7.12
N HIS A 247 -9.66 11.74 7.64
CA HIS A 247 -10.70 11.70 8.67
C HIS A 247 -11.86 10.75 8.32
N ARG A 248 -12.33 10.77 7.06
CA ARG A 248 -13.40 9.85 6.62
C ARG A 248 -12.95 8.38 6.59
N THR A 249 -11.69 8.14 6.25
CA THR A 249 -11.10 6.79 6.18
C THR A 249 -10.87 6.24 7.58
N VAL A 250 -10.31 7.04 8.49
CA VAL A 250 -10.11 6.67 9.91
C VAL A 250 -11.45 6.34 10.54
N ARG A 251 -12.45 7.22 10.40
CA ARG A 251 -13.79 6.96 10.94
C ARG A 251 -14.41 5.67 10.42
N ARG A 252 -14.31 5.39 9.11
CA ARG A 252 -14.81 4.12 8.54
C ARG A 252 -14.11 2.89 9.10
N LEU A 253 -12.81 2.98 9.37
CA LEU A 253 -12.04 1.89 9.98
C LEU A 253 -12.43 1.69 11.45
N ASP A 254 -12.69 2.78 12.19
CA ASP A 254 -13.19 2.71 13.57
C ASP A 254 -14.61 2.15 13.65
N ASP A 255 -15.49 2.57 12.74
CA ASP A 255 -16.88 2.08 12.68
C ASP A 255 -16.91 0.57 12.38
N ALA A 256 -16.03 0.08 11.49
CA ALA A 256 -15.91 -1.33 11.15
C ALA A 256 -15.32 -2.20 12.28
N HIS A 257 -14.59 -1.60 13.23
CA HIS A 257 -14.01 -2.31 14.37
C HIS A 257 -15.01 -2.47 15.53
N ARG A 258 -16.09 -1.69 15.57
CA ARG A 258 -17.11 -1.81 16.62
C ARG A 258 -18.02 -3.00 16.29
N PRO A 259 -18.09 -4.03 17.15
CA PRO A 259 -19.13 -5.04 16.99
C PRO A 259 -20.49 -4.34 17.12
N HIS A 260 -21.42 -4.70 16.23
CA HIS A 260 -22.83 -4.36 16.36
C HIS A 260 -23.43 -4.92 17.66
#